data_AF-A0A537W4T7-F1
#
_entry.id   AF-A0A537W4T7-F1
#
_cell.length_a   1.000
_cell.length_b   1.000
_cell.length_c   1.000
_cell.angle_alpha   90.00
_cell.angle_beta   90.00
_cell.angle_gamma   90.00
#
_symmetry.space_group_name_H-M   'P 1'
#
loop_
_entity.id
_entity.type
_entity.pdbx_description
1 polymer ?
#
loop_
_entity_poly.entity_id
_entity_poly.type
_entity_poly.pdbx_seq_one_letter_code
_entity_poly.pdbx_strand_id
1 'polypeptide(L)'
;MTLDPETEERIEQPVSAEAERETRLTPAQAVTEMKINVPVRGNRKLRRILERVNEDNQLKGWWHASNVNAVTRLHINDHSWVHIQIVANIALKLLRQLTKHHVEPSVVTDYSYENDDAEVVVLLGALLHCVGMAV
;
A
#
# COMPACT_ATOMS: atom_id res chain seq x y z
N MET A 1 18.76 20.36 -6.82
CA MET A 1 18.98 19.81 -5.46
C MET A 1 19.75 18.53 -5.64
N THR A 2 21.00 18.46 -5.18
CA THR A 2 21.77 17.21 -5.10
C THR A 2 21.25 16.42 -3.91
N LEU A 3 21.01 15.13 -4.10
CA LEU A 3 20.62 14.23 -3.04
C LEU A 3 21.82 14.01 -2.10
N ASP A 4 21.57 13.63 -0.85
CA ASP A 4 22.67 13.22 0.02
C ASP A 4 23.19 11.84 -0.44
N PRO A 5 24.49 11.53 -0.20
CA PRO A 5 25.10 10.30 -0.68
C PRO A 5 24.42 9.01 -0.18
N GLU A 6 23.83 9.04 1.01
CA GLU A 6 23.15 7.88 1.60
C GLU A 6 21.82 7.61 0.89
N THR A 7 21.11 8.68 0.48
CA THR A 7 19.91 8.58 -0.35
C THR A 7 20.24 8.14 -1.77
N GLU A 8 21.31 8.65 -2.38
CA GLU A 8 21.79 8.18 -3.69
C GLU A 8 22.13 6.69 -3.67
N GLU A 9 22.90 6.25 -2.67
CA GLU A 9 23.29 4.85 -2.51
C GLU A 9 22.07 3.93 -2.35
N ARG A 10 21.03 4.36 -1.62
CA ARG A 10 19.80 3.57 -1.45
C ARG A 10 18.95 3.48 -2.71
N ILE A 11 19.01 4.47 -3.60
CA ILE A 11 18.29 4.44 -4.88
C ILE A 11 18.99 3.52 -5.87
N GLU A 12 20.33 3.46 -5.83
CA GLU A 12 21.14 2.61 -6.70
C GLU A 12 21.20 1.14 -6.24
N GLN A 13 20.63 0.81 -5.08
CA GLN A 13 20.60 -0.55 -4.60
C GLN A 13 19.82 -1.48 -5.55
N PRO A 14 20.36 -2.67 -5.85
CA PRO A 14 19.66 -3.64 -6.65
C PRO A 14 18.38 -4.11 -5.94
N VAL A 15 17.44 -4.63 -6.73
CA VAL A 15 16.22 -5.25 -6.20
C VAL A 15 16.57 -6.29 -5.14
N SER A 16 15.81 -6.32 -4.05
CA SER A 16 16.06 -7.27 -2.97
C SER A 16 15.84 -8.72 -3.43
N ALA A 17 16.65 -9.66 -2.92
CA ALA A 17 16.51 -11.08 -3.24
C ALA A 17 15.14 -11.65 -2.82
N GLU A 18 14.50 -11.05 -1.82
CA GLU A 18 13.14 -11.38 -1.39
C GLU A 18 12.13 -10.98 -2.46
N ALA A 19 12.20 -9.75 -2.99
CA ALA A 19 11.33 -9.30 -4.07
C ALA A 19 11.52 -10.16 -5.34
N GLU A 20 12.75 -10.52 -5.69
CA GLU A 20 13.01 -11.46 -6.79
C GLU A 20 12.42 -12.85 -6.54
N ARG A 21 12.46 -13.36 -5.30
CA ARG A 21 11.81 -14.62 -4.93
C ARG A 21 10.29 -14.52 -5.07
N GLU A 22 9.67 -13.44 -4.61
CA GLU A 22 8.22 -13.23 -4.68
C GLU A 22 7.70 -13.23 -6.13
N THR A 23 8.45 -12.64 -7.07
CA THR A 23 8.06 -12.65 -8.50
C THR A 23 8.08 -14.04 -9.15
N ARG A 24 8.76 -15.01 -8.55
CA ARG A 24 8.82 -16.39 -9.06
C ARG A 24 7.68 -17.29 -8.57
N LEU A 25 6.87 -16.81 -7.63
CA LEU A 25 5.68 -17.53 -7.17
C LEU A 25 4.62 -17.55 -8.28
N THR A 26 3.87 -18.65 -8.38
CA THR A 26 2.64 -18.62 -9.18
C THR A 26 1.62 -17.68 -8.52
N PRO A 27 0.68 -17.09 -9.29
CA PRO A 27 -0.34 -16.23 -8.72
C PRO A 27 -1.11 -16.88 -7.56
N ALA A 28 -1.48 -18.17 -7.68
CA ALA A 28 -2.19 -18.89 -6.62
C ALA A 28 -1.37 -19.04 -5.33
N GLN A 29 -0.07 -19.27 -5.44
CA GLN A 29 0.83 -19.33 -4.28
C GLN A 29 0.98 -17.94 -3.66
N ALA A 30 1.25 -16.92 -4.49
CA ALA A 30 1.46 -15.56 -4.04
C ALA A 30 0.25 -15.03 -3.25
N VAL A 31 -0.98 -15.15 -3.78
CA VAL A 31 -2.17 -14.60 -3.09
C VAL A 31 -2.44 -15.25 -1.74
N THR A 32 -2.01 -16.49 -1.52
CA THR A 32 -2.23 -17.21 -0.27
C THR A 32 -1.35 -16.67 0.85
N GLU A 33 -0.15 -16.17 0.53
CA GLU A 33 0.79 -15.61 1.52
C GLU A 33 0.47 -14.15 1.89
N MET A 34 -0.29 -13.44 1.05
CA MET A 34 -0.57 -12.02 1.23
C MET A 34 -1.57 -11.75 2.34
N LYS A 35 -1.16 -10.90 3.30
CA LYS A 35 -2.04 -10.36 4.33
C LYS A 35 -1.64 -8.93 4.69
N ILE A 36 -2.60 -8.02 4.63
CA ILE A 36 -2.48 -6.65 5.11
C ILE A 36 -3.03 -6.55 6.53
N ASN A 37 -2.32 -5.82 7.38
CA ASN A 37 -2.69 -5.48 8.74
C ASN A 37 -2.40 -4.00 9.00
N VAL A 38 -3.42 -3.23 9.35
CA VAL A 38 -3.28 -1.82 9.75
C VAL A 38 -4.00 -1.58 11.09
N PRO A 39 -3.52 -0.66 11.94
CA PRO A 39 -4.19 -0.36 13.21
C PRO A 39 -5.58 0.24 12.99
N VAL A 40 -6.63 -0.49 13.39
CA VAL A 40 -8.03 -0.09 13.15
C VAL A 40 -8.54 1.01 14.11
N ARG A 41 -7.98 1.12 15.33
CA ARG A 41 -8.32 2.14 16.35
C ARG A 41 -9.83 2.34 16.65
N GLY A 42 -10.64 1.29 16.45
CA GLY A 42 -12.09 1.33 16.74
C GLY A 42 -12.98 1.66 15.54
N ASN A 43 -12.40 2.09 14.41
CA ASN A 43 -13.14 2.36 13.18
C ASN A 43 -13.70 1.06 12.59
N ARG A 44 -15.01 0.86 12.72
CA ARG A 44 -15.70 -0.35 12.25
C ARG A 44 -15.72 -0.46 10.71
N LYS A 45 -15.78 0.67 10.01
CA LYS A 45 -15.75 0.73 8.54
C LYS A 45 -14.38 0.25 8.03
N LEU A 46 -13.30 0.75 8.62
CA LEU A 46 -11.94 0.36 8.29
C LEU A 46 -11.68 -1.13 8.54
N ARG A 47 -12.18 -1.68 9.66
CA ARG A 47 -12.11 -3.13 9.93
C ARG A 47 -12.74 -3.94 8.81
N ARG A 48 -13.95 -3.55 8.39
CA ARG A 48 -14.71 -4.27 7.37
C ARG A 48 -14.01 -4.23 6.00
N ILE A 49 -13.40 -3.10 5.65
CA ILE A 49 -12.60 -2.98 4.44
C ILE A 49 -11.37 -3.89 4.51
N LEU A 50 -10.66 -3.91 5.65
CA LEU A 50 -9.47 -4.74 5.83
C LEU A 50 -9.78 -6.24 5.72
N GLU A 51 -10.92 -6.69 6.26
CA GLU A 51 -11.41 -8.07 6.07
C GLU A 51 -11.60 -8.39 4.59
N ARG A 52 -12.37 -7.55 3.87
CA ARG A 52 -12.65 -7.76 2.45
C ARG A 52 -11.40 -7.76 1.58
N VAL A 53 -10.48 -6.84 1.82
CA VAL A 53 -9.19 -6.74 1.11
C VAL A 53 -8.37 -8.01 1.30
N ASN A 54 -8.35 -8.57 2.52
CA ASN A 54 -7.60 -9.79 2.80
C ASN A 54 -8.25 -11.07 2.24
N GLU A 55 -9.55 -11.04 1.97
CA GLU A 55 -10.31 -12.14 1.35
C GLU A 55 -10.31 -12.06 -0.19
N ASP A 56 -9.90 -10.92 -0.77
CA ASP A 56 -9.98 -10.67 -2.21
C ASP A 56 -8.73 -11.19 -2.97
N ASN A 57 -8.87 -12.35 -3.59
CA ASN A 57 -7.82 -12.95 -4.41
C ASN A 57 -7.52 -12.15 -5.70
N GLN A 58 -8.49 -11.41 -6.25
CA GLN A 58 -8.29 -10.63 -7.47
C GLN A 58 -7.40 -9.43 -7.18
N LEU A 59 -7.69 -8.69 -6.11
CA LEU A 59 -6.87 -7.56 -5.66
C LEU A 59 -5.43 -7.99 -5.37
N LYS A 60 -5.25 -9.10 -4.64
CA LYS A 60 -3.93 -9.69 -4.39
C LYS A 60 -3.21 -10.11 -5.67
N GLY A 61 -3.95 -10.62 -6.64
CA GLY A 61 -3.43 -10.92 -7.98
C GLY A 61 -2.88 -9.68 -8.69
N TRP A 62 -3.57 -8.54 -8.61
CA TRP A 62 -3.08 -7.28 -9.17
C TRP A 62 -1.82 -6.78 -8.48
N TRP A 63 -1.70 -6.93 -7.16
CA TRP A 63 -0.47 -6.59 -6.44
C TRP A 63 0.71 -7.46 -6.88
N HIS A 64 0.48 -8.78 -7.02
CA HIS A 64 1.51 -9.68 -7.55
C HIS A 64 1.95 -9.28 -8.96
N ALA A 65 1.00 -9.06 -9.88
CA ALA A 65 1.30 -8.63 -11.24
C ALA A 65 2.05 -7.29 -11.30
N SER A 66 1.66 -6.34 -10.46
CA SER A 66 2.34 -5.04 -10.34
C SER A 66 3.81 -5.22 -9.92
N ASN A 67 4.07 -6.11 -8.96
CA ASN A 67 5.44 -6.40 -8.51
C ASN A 67 6.27 -7.13 -9.57
N VAL A 68 5.68 -8.10 -10.29
CA VAL A 68 6.34 -8.78 -11.41
C VAL A 68 6.73 -7.76 -12.50
N ASN A 69 5.85 -6.83 -12.83
CA ASN A 69 6.16 -5.79 -13.81
C ASN A 69 7.27 -4.85 -13.32
N ALA A 70 7.20 -4.39 -12.07
CA ALA A 70 8.23 -3.53 -11.48
C ALA A 70 9.61 -4.20 -11.44
N VAL A 71 9.70 -5.39 -10.86
CA VAL A 71 10.97 -6.08 -10.62
C VAL A 71 11.49 -6.76 -11.87
N THR A 72 10.67 -7.58 -12.55
CA THR A 72 11.15 -8.44 -13.64
C THR A 72 11.21 -7.72 -14.99
N ARG A 73 10.33 -6.74 -15.24
CA ARG A 73 10.28 -6.05 -16.55
C ARG A 73 10.98 -4.70 -16.51
N LEU A 74 10.69 -3.90 -15.50
CA LEU A 74 11.22 -2.54 -15.38
C LEU A 74 12.55 -2.47 -14.62
N HIS A 75 12.91 -3.52 -13.88
CA HIS A 75 14.12 -3.58 -13.05
C HIS A 75 14.19 -2.42 -12.04
N ILE A 76 13.05 -2.04 -11.48
CA ILE A 76 12.93 -1.04 -10.41
C ILE A 76 12.62 -1.73 -9.08
N ASN A 77 12.62 -0.94 -8.00
CA ASN A 77 12.31 -1.42 -6.66
C ASN A 77 10.93 -2.08 -6.54
N ASP A 78 10.75 -2.83 -5.45
CA ASP A 78 9.58 -3.66 -5.25
C ASP A 78 8.29 -2.84 -5.15
N HIS A 79 7.23 -3.45 -5.65
CA HIS A 79 5.87 -2.93 -5.55
C HIS A 79 4.94 -4.04 -5.09
N SER A 80 5.42 -4.85 -4.15
CA SER A 80 4.72 -6.01 -3.60
C SER A 80 3.70 -5.61 -2.52
N TRP A 81 3.02 -6.60 -1.94
CA TRP A 81 2.10 -6.34 -0.83
C TRP A 81 2.83 -5.83 0.42
N VAL A 82 4.14 -6.05 0.54
CA VAL A 82 4.97 -5.49 1.62
C VAL A 82 5.11 -3.97 1.45
N HIS A 83 5.48 -3.50 0.26
CA HIS A 83 5.45 -2.08 -0.08
C HIS A 83 4.07 -1.47 0.20
N ILE A 84 3.01 -2.12 -0.28
CA ILE A 84 1.63 -1.65 -0.08
C ILE A 84 1.25 -1.58 1.40
N GLN A 85 1.66 -2.57 2.20
CA GLN A 85 1.47 -2.59 3.65
C GLN A 85 2.15 -1.41 4.34
N ILE A 86 3.37 -1.06 3.92
CA ILE A 86 4.14 0.07 4.46
C ILE A 86 3.42 1.38 4.11
N VAL A 87 3.07 1.57 2.83
CA VAL A 87 2.35 2.77 2.36
C VAL A 87 1.02 2.94 3.10
N ALA A 88 0.23 1.87 3.24
CA ALA A 88 -1.04 1.91 3.97
C ALA A 88 -0.89 2.32 5.44
N ASN A 89 0.11 1.77 6.15
CA ASN A 89 0.39 2.12 7.53
C ASN A 89 0.81 3.59 7.68
N ILE A 90 1.71 4.05 6.82
CA ILE A 90 2.22 5.43 6.87
C ILE A 90 1.12 6.41 6.49
N ALA A 91 0.32 6.13 5.46
CA ALA A 91 -0.78 6.99 5.03
C ALA A 91 -1.80 7.21 6.17
N LEU A 92 -2.22 6.14 6.85
CA LEU A 92 -3.11 6.24 8.01
C LEU A 92 -2.43 6.98 9.17
N LYS A 93 -1.15 6.74 9.43
CA LYS A 93 -0.39 7.45 10.47
C LYS A 93 -0.35 8.95 10.18
N LEU A 94 -0.08 9.36 8.95
CA LEU A 94 -0.03 10.75 8.52
C LEU A 94 -1.39 11.41 8.67
N LEU A 95 -2.46 10.81 8.14
CA LEU A 95 -3.83 11.32 8.31
C LEU A 95 -4.14 11.55 9.80
N ARG A 96 -3.85 10.57 10.64
CA ARG A 96 -4.11 10.66 12.10
C ARG A 96 -3.25 11.70 12.81
N GLN A 97 -2.03 11.98 12.35
CA GLN A 97 -1.23 13.07 12.91
C GLN A 97 -1.81 14.42 12.50
N LEU A 98 -2.20 14.57 11.22
CA LEU A 98 -2.81 15.80 10.71
C LEU A 98 -4.12 16.12 11.46
N THR A 99 -5.03 15.15 11.59
CA THR A 99 -6.30 15.35 12.31
C THR A 99 -6.09 15.61 13.79
N LYS A 100 -5.12 14.95 14.44
CA LYS A 100 -4.71 15.25 15.82
C LYS A 100 -4.25 16.71 15.98
N HIS A 101 -3.68 17.31 14.94
CA HIS A 101 -3.23 18.69 14.90
C HIS A 101 -4.21 19.63 14.19
N HIS A 102 -5.50 19.29 14.19
CA HIS A 102 -6.60 20.13 13.70
C HIS A 102 -6.59 20.43 12.19
N VAL A 103 -5.88 19.63 11.39
CA VAL A 103 -6.02 19.66 9.94
C VAL A 103 -7.17 18.74 9.55
N GLU A 104 -8.25 19.35 9.05
CA GLU A 104 -9.48 18.63 8.70
C GLU A 104 -9.37 18.03 7.28
N PRO A 105 -9.73 16.75 7.07
CA PRO A 105 -9.69 16.14 5.74
C PRO A 105 -10.78 16.73 4.82
N SER A 106 -10.46 16.93 3.53
CA SER A 106 -11.42 17.51 2.58
C SER A 106 -12.70 16.68 2.41
N VAL A 107 -12.62 15.36 2.57
CA VAL A 107 -13.82 14.50 2.55
C VAL A 107 -14.81 14.83 3.67
N VAL A 108 -14.33 15.37 4.80
CA VAL A 108 -15.18 15.83 5.91
C VAL A 108 -15.78 17.20 5.56
N THR A 109 -14.95 18.16 5.13
CA THR A 109 -15.39 19.54 4.87
C THR A 109 -16.29 19.67 3.65
N ASP A 110 -15.98 18.95 2.58
CA ASP A 110 -16.57 19.20 1.25
C ASP A 110 -17.67 18.18 0.92
N TYR A 111 -17.70 17.04 1.61
CA TYR A 111 -18.60 15.92 1.30
C TYR A 111 -19.40 15.38 2.50
N SER A 112 -19.37 16.09 3.64
CA SER A 112 -20.15 15.73 4.85
C SER A 112 -19.88 14.31 5.38
N TYR A 113 -18.68 13.79 5.15
CA TYR A 113 -18.25 12.52 5.74
C TYR A 113 -17.66 12.70 7.14
N GLU A 114 -17.45 11.58 7.84
CA GLU A 114 -16.80 11.56 9.14
C GLU A 114 -15.29 11.27 9.01
N ASN A 115 -14.51 11.55 10.08
CA ASN A 115 -13.10 11.19 10.12
C ASN A 115 -12.85 9.68 9.89
N ASP A 116 -13.79 8.83 10.32
CA ASP A 116 -13.74 7.39 10.08
C ASP A 116 -13.83 7.05 8.58
N ASP A 117 -14.58 7.81 7.80
CA ASP A 117 -14.65 7.65 6.34
C ASP A 117 -13.37 8.14 5.66
N ALA A 118 -12.74 9.20 6.20
CA ALA A 118 -11.45 9.66 5.70
C ALA A 118 -10.37 8.59 5.81
N GLU A 119 -10.34 7.82 6.91
CA GLU A 119 -9.43 6.67 7.03
C GLU A 119 -9.70 5.59 5.99
N VAL A 120 -10.96 5.36 5.63
CA VAL A 120 -11.34 4.40 4.57
C VAL A 120 -10.84 4.85 3.21
N VAL A 121 -11.07 6.13 2.85
CA VAL A 121 -10.63 6.70 1.57
C VAL A 121 -9.10 6.63 1.45
N VAL A 122 -8.38 7.04 2.50
CA VAL A 122 -6.92 7.00 2.52
C VAL A 122 -6.39 5.58 2.45
N LEU A 123 -6.98 4.62 3.17
CA LEU A 123 -6.57 3.23 3.09
C LEU A 123 -6.77 2.67 1.68
N LEU A 124 -7.95 2.86 1.08
CA LEU A 124 -8.23 2.35 -0.27
C LEU A 124 -7.31 2.99 -1.31
N GLY A 125 -7.04 4.29 -1.21
CA GLY A 125 -6.06 4.98 -2.05
C GLY A 125 -4.67 4.33 -1.93
N ALA A 126 -4.19 4.09 -0.72
CA ALA A 126 -2.90 3.44 -0.48
C ALA A 126 -2.84 2.00 -1.02
N LEU A 127 -3.91 1.21 -0.84
CA LEU A 127 -4.00 -0.17 -1.31
C LEU A 127 -4.04 -0.28 -2.84
N LEU A 128 -4.55 0.74 -3.52
CA LEU A 128 -4.75 0.74 -4.96
C LEU A 128 -3.74 1.59 -5.74
N HIS A 129 -2.86 2.36 -5.08
CA HIS A 129 -2.01 3.34 -5.77
C HIS A 129 -1.10 2.74 -6.86
N CYS A 130 -0.72 1.46 -6.72
CA CYS A 130 0.18 0.78 -7.65
C CYS A 130 -0.50 -0.12 -8.68
N VAL A 131 -1.82 -0.34 -8.60
CA VAL A 131 -2.48 -1.36 -9.44
C VAL A 131 -2.41 -1.06 -10.94
N GLY A 132 -2.14 0.20 -11.31
CA GLY A 132 -1.87 0.60 -12.70
C GLY A 132 -0.60 -0.04 -13.28
N MET A 133 0.30 -0.60 -12.48
CA MET A 133 1.45 -1.36 -12.97
C MET A 133 1.12 -2.82 -13.27
N ALA A 134 -0.11 -3.29 -13.03
CA ALA A 134 -0.51 -4.65 -13.35
C ALA A 134 -0.73 -4.89 -14.87
N VAL A 135 -0.75 -3.84 -15.69
CA VAL A 135 -0.96 -3.89 -17.15
C VAL A 135 0.33 -3.97 -17.95
#